data_AF-A0ABD2XV44-F1
#
_entry.id   AF-A0ABD2XV44-F1
#
_cell.length_a   1.000
_cell.length_b   1.000
_cell.length_c   1.000
_cell.angle_alpha   90.00
_cell.angle_beta   90.00
_cell.angle_gamma   90.00
#
_symmetry.space_group_name_H-M   'P 1'
#
loop_
_entity.id
_entity.type
_entity.pdbx_description
1 polymer ?
#
loop_
_entity_poly.entity_id
_entity_poly.type
_entity_poly.pdbx_seq_one_letter_code
_entity_poly.pdbx_strand_id
1 'polypeptide(L)'
;MGDKEQVKPLAPASQRIQIEEEDDHDQAFPMEIKKYNHNNYIKCCGCFTAIILIKAMIILVLVFTVFRVKDPMIKMNYIEIEGLDVVIRANFRPVTNVTLSADISVKNSNVASFKFSNATTTLFYGGIIIGEAKTPPGRARARRTLRMNVTICVMVDQMLDVPRLGSDLRVGVLPMSSYTKISGKVKILNVIKKNVVVRMNCTMTVDMQRQSIQDQDCKHHVSL
;
A
#
# COMPACT_ATOMS: atom_id res chain seq x y z
N MET A 1 41.64 67.17 -78.14
CA MET A 1 42.26 66.91 -76.82
C MET A 1 41.12 66.78 -75.82
N GLY A 2 40.83 65.66 -75.17
CA GLY A 2 41.35 64.29 -75.18
C GLY A 2 40.42 63.47 -74.26
N ASP A 3 40.27 62.17 -74.54
CA ASP A 3 39.49 61.25 -73.70
C ASP A 3 40.14 61.07 -72.32
N LYS A 4 39.33 60.98 -71.26
CA LYS A 4 39.56 60.06 -70.12
C LYS A 4 38.24 59.63 -69.49
N GLU A 5 38.05 58.32 -69.52
CA GLU A 5 37.03 57.53 -68.84
C GLU A 5 37.49 57.19 -67.41
N GLN A 6 36.59 57.24 -66.41
CA GLN A 6 36.64 56.36 -65.23
C GLN A 6 35.28 56.29 -64.51
N VAL A 7 35.06 55.18 -63.82
CA VAL A 7 33.81 54.40 -63.73
C VAL A 7 33.34 54.20 -62.28
N LYS A 8 32.03 54.42 -62.02
CA LYS A 8 31.07 53.69 -61.11
C LYS A 8 31.24 53.82 -59.56
N PRO A 9 30.21 53.62 -58.68
CA PRO A 9 28.79 53.22 -58.88
C PRO A 9 27.67 54.11 -58.28
N LEU A 10 26.52 54.14 -58.99
CA LEU A 10 25.12 53.74 -58.64
C LEU A 10 24.75 53.54 -57.14
N ALA A 11 23.58 53.89 -56.59
CA ALA A 11 22.23 54.29 -57.06
C ALA A 11 21.36 54.66 -55.81
N PRO A 12 20.02 54.80 -55.89
CA PRO A 12 19.22 55.81 -56.58
C PRO A 12 18.35 56.65 -55.60
N ALA A 13 17.65 57.63 -56.19
CA ALA A 13 16.99 58.76 -55.54
C ALA A 13 15.81 58.42 -54.61
N SER A 14 15.75 59.15 -53.49
CA SER A 14 14.59 59.31 -52.62
C SER A 14 13.65 60.34 -53.24
N GLN A 15 12.36 60.03 -53.37
CA GLN A 15 11.34 61.05 -53.63
C GLN A 15 10.15 60.86 -52.67
N ARG A 16 10.09 61.77 -51.70
CA ARG A 16 8.92 62.06 -50.85
C ARG A 16 7.89 62.81 -51.68
N ILE A 17 6.61 62.44 -51.57
CA ILE A 17 5.50 63.34 -51.93
C ILE A 17 4.44 63.27 -50.82
N GLN A 18 3.89 64.44 -50.52
CA GLN A 18 3.06 64.85 -49.38
C GLN A 18 1.57 64.48 -49.54
N ILE A 19 0.87 64.51 -48.41
CA ILE A 19 -0.57 64.26 -48.20
C ILE A 19 -1.37 65.56 -48.43
N GLU A 20 -2.52 65.49 -49.10
CA GLU A 20 -3.72 66.30 -48.81
C GLU A 20 -4.98 65.43 -48.99
N GLU A 21 -5.94 65.57 -48.07
CA GLU A 21 -7.19 64.81 -47.91
C GLU A 21 -8.31 65.38 -48.79
N GLU A 22 -9.16 64.53 -49.40
CA GLU A 22 -10.59 64.82 -49.60
C GLU A 22 -11.40 63.55 -49.92
N ASP A 23 -12.70 63.67 -49.69
CA ASP A 23 -13.65 62.71 -49.13
C ASP A 23 -14.37 61.81 -50.15
N ASP A 24 -14.83 60.67 -49.62
CA ASP A 24 -16.06 59.96 -49.94
C ASP A 24 -16.19 58.92 -51.10
N HIS A 25 -16.74 57.77 -50.68
CA HIS A 25 -17.40 56.66 -51.39
C HIS A 25 -16.60 55.60 -52.20
N ASP A 26 -16.07 54.64 -51.43
CA ASP A 26 -16.34 53.19 -51.49
C ASP A 26 -16.25 52.44 -52.84
N GLN A 27 -15.05 51.96 -53.19
CA GLN A 27 -14.87 50.77 -54.04
C GLN A 27 -14.55 49.52 -53.20
N ALA A 28 -15.27 48.45 -53.51
CA ALA A 28 -15.26 47.16 -52.86
C ALA A 28 -13.87 46.48 -52.81
N PHE A 29 -13.50 46.00 -51.62
CA PHE A 29 -12.70 44.78 -51.46
C PHE A 29 -13.53 43.79 -50.63
N PRO A 30 -13.88 42.60 -51.14
CA PRO A 30 -14.45 41.57 -50.29
C PRO A 30 -13.34 41.10 -49.35
N MET A 31 -13.32 41.63 -48.13
CA MET A 31 -12.57 41.02 -47.05
C MET A 31 -13.27 39.69 -46.74
N GLU A 32 -12.83 38.63 -47.41
CA GLU A 32 -13.08 37.25 -46.98
C GLU A 32 -12.53 37.11 -45.55
N ILE A 33 -13.34 37.48 -44.56
CA ILE A 33 -13.14 37.05 -43.18
C ILE A 33 -13.33 35.55 -43.24
N LYS A 34 -12.21 34.83 -43.39
CA LYS A 34 -12.15 33.38 -43.30
C LYS A 34 -12.70 33.01 -41.93
N LYS A 35 -14.01 32.74 -41.88
CA LYS A 35 -14.77 32.35 -40.70
C LYS A 35 -14.30 30.94 -40.35
N TYR A 36 -13.10 30.86 -39.78
CA TYR A 36 -12.50 29.63 -39.32
C TYR A 36 -13.51 28.99 -38.39
N ASN A 37 -13.89 27.75 -38.66
CA ASN A 37 -14.90 26.97 -37.94
C ASN A 37 -14.56 26.86 -36.44
N HIS A 38 -14.83 27.92 -35.68
CA HIS A 38 -14.54 28.05 -34.26
C HIS A 38 -15.36 27.04 -33.44
N ASN A 39 -16.51 26.63 -33.97
CA ASN A 39 -17.45 25.73 -33.30
C ASN A 39 -16.95 24.28 -33.19
N ASN A 40 -16.05 23.84 -34.06
CA ASN A 40 -15.50 22.48 -34.02
C ASN A 40 -14.30 22.36 -33.06
N TYR A 41 -13.56 23.46 -32.83
CA TYR A 41 -12.41 23.46 -31.91
C TYR A 41 -12.85 23.47 -30.44
N ILE A 42 -13.96 24.16 -30.13
CA ILE A 42 -14.54 24.18 -28.77
C ILE A 42 -15.12 22.81 -28.40
N LYS A 43 -15.83 22.13 -29.32
CA LYS A 43 -16.33 20.76 -29.09
C LYS A 43 -15.20 19.76 -28.90
N CYS A 44 -14.12 19.88 -29.68
CA CYS A 44 -12.94 19.02 -29.56
C CYS A 44 -12.21 19.24 -28.22
N CYS A 45 -11.99 20.50 -27.81
CA CYS A 45 -11.35 20.86 -26.54
C CYS A 45 -12.20 20.44 -25.32
N GLY A 46 -13.53 20.56 -25.41
CA GLY A 46 -14.48 20.05 -24.41
C GLY A 46 -14.43 18.52 -24.24
N CYS A 47 -14.32 17.76 -25.34
CA CYS A 47 -14.17 16.31 -25.27
C CYS A 47 -12.83 15.89 -24.64
N PHE A 48 -11.73 16.56 -25.01
CA PHE A 48 -10.41 16.28 -24.42
C PHE A 48 -10.38 16.56 -22.92
N THR A 49 -10.91 17.70 -22.49
CA THR A 49 -11.01 18.05 -21.06
C THR A 49 -11.89 17.06 -20.31
N ALA A 50 -13.05 16.66 -20.86
CA ALA A 50 -13.89 15.63 -20.26
C ALA A 50 -13.17 14.28 -20.10
N ILE A 51 -12.43 13.82 -21.11
CA ILE A 51 -11.66 12.56 -21.03
C ILE A 51 -10.58 12.65 -19.94
N ILE A 52 -9.85 13.77 -19.86
CA ILE A 52 -8.82 13.97 -18.83
C ILE A 52 -9.46 13.93 -17.44
N LEU A 53 -10.60 14.60 -17.23
CA LEU A 53 -11.32 14.59 -15.96
C LEU A 53 -11.78 13.18 -15.57
N ILE A 54 -12.32 12.40 -16.53
CA ILE A 54 -12.71 11.00 -16.28
C ILE A 54 -11.49 10.17 -15.89
N LYS A 55 -10.37 10.31 -16.60
CA LYS A 55 -9.12 9.59 -16.27
C LYS A 55 -8.59 9.98 -14.90
N ALA A 56 -8.60 11.27 -14.55
CA ALA A 56 -8.19 11.76 -13.25
C ALA A 56 -9.06 11.17 -12.12
N MET A 57 -10.38 11.12 -12.30
CA MET A 57 -11.30 10.49 -11.36
C MET A 57 -11.04 8.99 -11.20
N ILE A 58 -10.81 8.28 -12.30
CA ILE A 58 -10.46 6.84 -12.25
C ILE A 58 -9.15 6.64 -11.48
N ILE A 59 -8.13 7.45 -11.74
CA ILE A 59 -6.83 7.38 -11.04
C ILE A 59 -7.03 7.66 -9.55
N LEU A 60 -7.81 8.68 -9.20
CA LEU A 60 -8.11 9.04 -7.82
C LEU A 60 -8.74 7.86 -7.06
N VAL A 61 -9.80 7.27 -7.64
CA VAL A 61 -10.45 6.08 -7.07
C VAL A 61 -9.49 4.90 -6.97
N LEU A 62 -8.65 4.70 -7.98
CA LEU A 62 -7.68 3.60 -7.99
C LEU A 62 -6.60 3.79 -6.91
N VAL A 63 -6.10 5.01 -6.71
CA VAL A 63 -5.19 5.36 -5.61
C VAL A 63 -5.88 5.06 -4.27
N PHE A 64 -7.07 5.59 -4.02
CA PHE A 64 -7.78 5.34 -2.77
C PHE A 64 -8.04 3.86 -2.51
N THR A 65 -8.43 3.09 -3.53
CA THR A 65 -8.74 1.67 -3.37
C THR A 65 -7.49 0.80 -3.20
N VAL A 66 -6.38 1.15 -3.86
CA VAL A 66 -5.14 0.38 -3.80
C VAL A 66 -4.32 0.67 -2.53
N PHE A 67 -4.32 1.92 -2.05
CA PHE A 67 -3.57 2.31 -0.86
C PHE A 67 -4.34 2.11 0.46
N ARG A 68 -5.60 1.68 0.42
CA ARG A 68 -6.35 1.25 1.61
C ARG A 68 -5.79 -0.07 2.15
N VAL A 69 -4.96 0.02 3.18
CA VAL A 69 -4.45 -1.14 3.92
C VAL A 69 -5.61 -1.77 4.71
N LYS A 70 -5.76 -3.08 4.55
CA LYS A 70 -6.74 -3.93 5.23
C LYS A 70 -6.01 -4.90 6.15
N ASP A 71 -6.66 -5.22 7.26
CA ASP A 71 -6.14 -6.18 8.22
C ASP A 71 -6.03 -7.58 7.61
N PRO A 72 -4.96 -8.31 7.95
CA PRO A 72 -4.87 -9.72 7.62
C PRO A 72 -5.88 -10.50 8.45
N MET A 73 -6.54 -11.49 7.85
CA MET A 73 -7.33 -12.45 8.63
C MET A 73 -6.42 -13.64 8.95
N ILE A 74 -6.13 -13.85 10.23
CA ILE A 74 -5.30 -14.96 10.70
C ILE A 74 -6.23 -16.05 11.19
N LYS A 75 -6.01 -17.27 10.73
CA LYS A 75 -6.70 -18.46 11.21
C LYS A 75 -5.66 -19.46 11.68
N MET A 76 -5.84 -19.97 12.89
CA MET A 76 -5.09 -21.14 13.37
C MET A 76 -5.77 -22.38 12.82
N ASN A 77 -5.02 -23.23 12.11
CA ASN A 77 -5.57 -24.45 11.52
C ASN A 77 -5.45 -25.61 12.52
N TYR A 78 -4.25 -25.83 13.05
CA TYR A 78 -3.99 -26.77 14.14
C TYR A 78 -2.66 -26.41 14.81
N ILE A 79 -2.47 -26.93 16.03
CA ILE A 79 -1.22 -26.79 16.78
C ILE A 79 -0.57 -28.17 16.84
N GLU A 80 0.64 -28.28 16.29
CA GLU A 80 1.51 -29.42 16.49
C GLU A 80 2.38 -29.15 17.71
N ILE A 81 2.08 -29.87 18.78
CA ILE A 81 2.76 -29.68 20.05
C ILE A 81 3.86 -30.72 20.16
N GLU A 82 5.11 -30.31 19.93
CA GLU A 82 6.26 -31.13 20.29
C GLU A 82 6.36 -31.16 21.83
N GLY A 83 6.06 -32.32 22.44
CA GLY A 83 6.37 -32.57 23.86
C GLY A 83 5.23 -32.41 24.89
N LEU A 84 3.96 -32.23 24.49
CA LEU A 84 2.84 -32.19 25.46
C LEU A 84 2.66 -33.51 26.20
N ASP A 85 3.03 -34.61 25.56
CA ASP A 85 3.03 -35.96 26.12
C ASP A 85 3.96 -36.11 27.33
N VAL A 86 4.87 -35.16 27.55
CA VAL A 86 5.74 -35.07 28.73
C VAL A 86 5.17 -34.09 29.76
N VAL A 87 4.56 -32.98 29.34
CA VAL A 87 4.03 -31.94 30.27
C VAL A 87 2.71 -32.36 30.94
N ILE A 88 1.83 -33.08 30.25
CA ILE A 88 0.57 -33.59 30.84
C ILE A 88 0.84 -34.82 31.73
N ARG A 89 1.85 -35.64 31.39
CA ARG A 89 2.23 -36.83 32.19
C ARG A 89 3.16 -36.51 33.35
N ALA A 90 4.01 -35.50 33.23
CA ALA A 90 4.90 -35.07 34.30
C ALA A 90 4.29 -33.82 34.95
N ASN A 91 3.55 -34.03 36.04
CA ASN A 91 3.17 -33.02 37.04
C ASN A 91 4.03 -31.76 36.92
N PHE A 92 3.45 -30.68 36.35
CA PHE A 92 4.06 -29.38 36.07
C PHE A 92 5.34 -29.13 36.88
N ARG A 93 6.50 -29.53 36.33
CA ARG A 93 7.78 -29.09 36.87
C ARG A 93 7.92 -27.62 36.47
N PRO A 94 8.03 -26.67 37.41
CA PRO A 94 7.77 -25.25 37.16
C PRO A 94 8.90 -24.51 36.40
N VAL A 95 9.68 -25.19 35.54
CA VAL A 95 10.94 -24.64 34.99
C VAL A 95 11.13 -24.86 33.48
N THR A 96 10.12 -25.34 32.74
CA THR A 96 10.30 -25.65 31.32
C THR A 96 9.58 -24.67 30.40
N ASN A 97 10.35 -23.87 29.66
CA ASN A 97 9.86 -23.19 28.46
C ASN A 97 9.31 -24.24 27.49
N VAL A 98 8.12 -24.02 26.97
CA VAL A 98 7.46 -24.93 26.04
C VAL A 98 7.57 -24.37 24.64
N THR A 99 8.01 -25.21 23.69
CA THR A 99 8.05 -24.83 22.27
C THR A 99 6.95 -25.57 21.52
N LEU A 100 6.17 -24.83 20.74
CA LEU A 100 5.02 -25.31 19.97
C LEU A 100 5.24 -24.96 18.50
N SER A 101 4.73 -25.79 17.60
CA SER A 101 4.66 -25.48 16.17
C SER A 101 3.19 -25.27 15.80
N ALA A 102 2.83 -24.09 15.33
CA ALA A 102 1.45 -23.79 14.93
C ALA A 102 1.34 -23.67 13.41
N ASP A 103 0.45 -24.44 12.81
CA ASP A 103 0.07 -24.28 11.41
C ASP A 103 -1.01 -23.19 11.32
N ILE A 104 -0.64 -22.07 10.68
CA ILE A 104 -1.52 -20.92 10.52
C ILE A 104 -1.80 -20.60 9.05
N SER A 105 -3.02 -20.19 8.79
CA SER A 105 -3.51 -19.62 7.53
C SER A 105 -3.65 -18.11 7.66
N VAL A 106 -2.85 -17.35 6.93
CA VAL A 106 -2.90 -15.88 6.90
C VAL A 106 -3.50 -15.42 5.57
N LYS A 107 -4.70 -14.86 5.59
CA LYS A 107 -5.32 -14.25 4.40
C LYS A 107 -4.90 -12.79 4.28
N ASN A 108 -4.22 -12.50 3.17
CA ASN A 108 -3.93 -11.12 2.78
C ASN A 108 -5.12 -10.52 2.04
N SER A 109 -5.89 -9.68 2.71
CA SER A 109 -7.06 -8.98 2.14
C SER A 109 -6.68 -7.82 1.20
N ASN A 110 -5.40 -7.44 1.16
CA ASN A 110 -4.89 -6.34 0.34
C ASN A 110 -4.77 -6.74 -1.14
N VAL A 111 -4.89 -5.74 -2.02
CA VAL A 111 -4.66 -5.90 -3.47
C VAL A 111 -3.18 -5.95 -3.84
N ALA A 112 -2.30 -5.60 -2.91
CA ALA A 112 -0.86 -5.68 -3.09
C ALA A 112 -0.32 -7.00 -2.50
N SER A 113 0.70 -7.55 -3.15
CA SER A 113 1.44 -8.68 -2.58
C SER A 113 2.53 -8.17 -1.66
N PHE A 114 2.76 -8.87 -0.54
CA PHE A 114 3.77 -8.51 0.45
C PHE A 114 4.75 -9.67 0.61
N LYS A 115 6.03 -9.43 0.30
CA LYS A 115 7.13 -10.36 0.56
C LYS A 115 7.84 -9.91 1.83
N PHE A 116 7.93 -10.76 2.83
CA PHE A 116 8.46 -10.40 4.15
C PHE A 116 9.65 -11.26 4.55
N SER A 117 10.53 -10.71 5.38
CA SER A 117 11.61 -11.45 6.04
C SER A 117 11.06 -12.26 7.22
N ASN A 118 11.93 -13.02 7.89
CA ASN A 118 11.63 -13.54 9.21
C ASN A 118 11.17 -12.40 10.14
N ALA A 119 10.22 -12.73 11.01
CA ALA A 119 9.65 -11.80 11.98
C ALA A 119 9.49 -12.49 13.34
N THR A 120 9.56 -11.68 14.39
CA THR A 120 9.27 -12.10 15.76
C THR A 120 7.99 -11.42 16.20
N THR A 121 7.11 -12.20 16.83
CA THR A 121 5.88 -11.73 17.44
C THR A 121 5.97 -11.96 18.93
N THR A 122 5.89 -10.90 19.73
CA THR A 122 5.82 -11.00 21.19
C THR A 122 4.39 -11.33 21.60
N LEU A 123 4.22 -12.30 22.49
CA LEU A 123 2.92 -12.73 23.02
C LEU A 123 2.75 -12.22 24.44
N PHE A 124 1.54 -11.77 24.74
CA PHE A 124 1.17 -11.23 26.03
C PHE A 124 -0.11 -11.88 26.55
N TYR A 125 -0.15 -12.10 27.86
CA TYR A 125 -1.33 -12.58 28.57
C TYR A 125 -1.39 -11.90 29.94
N GLY A 126 -2.54 -11.38 30.32
CA GLY A 126 -2.65 -10.60 31.57
C GLY A 126 -1.84 -9.30 31.58
N GLY A 127 -1.37 -8.83 30.42
CA GLY A 127 -0.53 -7.62 30.29
C GLY A 127 0.96 -7.85 30.47
N ILE A 128 1.39 -9.07 30.78
CA ILE A 128 2.80 -9.45 30.84
C ILE A 128 3.21 -10.22 29.59
N ILE A 129 4.49 -10.17 29.27
CA ILE A 129 5.06 -11.01 28.19
C ILE A 129 4.97 -12.46 28.67
N ILE A 130 4.64 -13.36 27.74
CA ILE A 130 4.57 -14.81 28.04
C ILE A 130 5.31 -15.65 27.00
N GLY A 131 5.87 -15.03 25.97
CA GLY A 131 6.57 -15.77 24.93
C GLY A 131 6.80 -14.99 23.65
N GLU A 132 7.41 -15.69 22.70
CA GLU A 132 7.69 -15.18 21.36
C GLU A 132 7.32 -16.22 20.30
N ALA A 133 6.77 -15.77 19.20
CA ALA A 133 6.49 -16.56 18.02
C ALA A 133 7.36 -16.12 16.85
N LYS A 134 8.08 -17.07 16.26
CA LYS A 134 8.99 -16.87 15.12
C LYS A 134 8.27 -17.22 13.83
N THR A 135 8.04 -16.20 13.01
CA THR A 135 7.44 -16.34 11.68
C THR A 135 8.54 -16.46 10.62
N PRO A 136 8.55 -17.52 9.80
CA PRO A 136 9.53 -17.69 8.73
C PRO A 136 9.31 -16.66 7.62
N PRO A 137 10.33 -16.37 6.78
CA PRO A 137 10.16 -15.49 5.63
C PRO A 137 9.16 -16.08 4.62
N GLY A 138 8.41 -15.21 3.95
CA GLY A 138 7.34 -15.67 3.08
C GLY A 138 6.83 -14.61 2.10
N ARG A 139 5.83 -15.00 1.31
CA ARG A 139 5.17 -14.11 0.35
C ARG A 139 3.66 -14.24 0.41
N ALA A 140 3.02 -13.25 1.00
CA ALA A 140 1.59 -13.08 0.99
C ALA A 140 1.15 -12.50 -0.37
N ARG A 141 0.54 -13.34 -1.22
CA ARG A 141 -0.01 -12.89 -2.52
C ARG A 141 -1.26 -12.02 -2.30
N ALA A 142 -1.57 -11.14 -3.24
CA ALA A 142 -2.75 -10.26 -3.17
C ALA A 142 -4.04 -11.09 -3.11
N ARG A 143 -4.95 -10.77 -2.20
CA ARG A 143 -6.24 -11.47 -1.99
C ARG A 143 -6.15 -12.99 -1.86
N ARG A 144 -5.04 -13.50 -1.32
CA ARG A 144 -4.80 -14.95 -1.17
C ARG A 144 -4.45 -15.28 0.27
N THR A 145 -4.68 -16.55 0.61
CA THR A 145 -4.26 -17.14 1.87
C THR A 145 -2.87 -17.76 1.72
N LEU A 146 -2.01 -17.47 2.68
CA LEU A 146 -0.70 -18.08 2.84
C LEU A 146 -0.75 -18.99 4.07
N ARG A 147 -0.43 -20.26 3.88
CA ARG A 147 -0.28 -21.22 4.98
C ARG A 147 1.19 -21.31 5.36
N MET A 148 1.50 -21.30 6.65
CA MET A 148 2.86 -21.38 7.16
C MET A 148 2.88 -21.97 8.56
N ASN A 149 4.03 -22.54 8.94
CA ASN A 149 4.27 -23.00 10.30
C ASN A 149 5.02 -21.92 11.07
N VAL A 150 4.54 -21.61 12.27
CA VAL A 150 5.12 -20.63 13.17
C VAL A 150 5.57 -21.35 14.43
N THR A 151 6.82 -21.15 14.81
CA THR A 151 7.37 -21.70 16.06
C THR A 151 7.07 -20.75 17.20
N ILE A 152 6.40 -21.22 18.24
CA ILE A 152 5.99 -20.44 19.41
C ILE A 152 6.76 -20.95 20.62
N CYS A 153 7.51 -20.09 21.29
CA CYS A 153 8.19 -20.39 22.55
C CYS A 153 7.44 -19.67 23.68
N VAL A 154 6.88 -20.44 24.61
CA VAL A 154 6.08 -19.96 25.73
C VAL A 154 6.86 -20.14 27.03
N MET A 155 6.91 -19.08 27.82
CA MET A 155 7.49 -19.02 29.16
C MET A 155 6.39 -19.34 30.18
N VAL A 156 6.36 -20.60 30.64
CA VAL A 156 5.29 -21.13 31.49
C VAL A 156 5.32 -20.49 32.89
N ASP A 157 6.51 -20.19 33.40
CA ASP A 157 6.72 -19.44 34.64
C ASP A 157 5.99 -18.10 34.61
N GLN A 158 6.18 -17.32 33.54
CA GLN A 158 5.52 -16.02 33.40
C GLN A 158 4.01 -16.19 33.27
N MET A 159 3.51 -17.19 32.54
CA MET A 159 2.07 -17.44 32.47
C MET A 159 1.46 -17.76 33.85
N LEU A 160 2.14 -18.55 34.68
CA LEU A 160 1.67 -18.96 36.01
C LEU A 160 1.56 -17.78 36.99
N ASP A 161 2.32 -16.71 36.79
CA ASP A 161 2.24 -15.49 37.59
C ASP A 161 0.95 -14.69 37.36
N VAL A 162 0.18 -15.01 36.30
CA VAL A 162 -1.09 -14.35 36.01
C VAL A 162 -2.22 -14.94 36.87
N PRO A 163 -2.82 -14.17 37.81
CA PRO A 163 -3.77 -14.73 38.79
C PRO A 163 -5.02 -15.37 38.17
N ARG A 164 -5.46 -14.88 37.00
CA ARG A 164 -6.64 -15.38 36.28
C ARG A 164 -6.37 -16.61 35.41
N LEU A 165 -5.13 -17.09 35.31
CA LEU A 165 -4.79 -18.25 34.47
C LEU A 165 -5.63 -19.48 34.85
N GLY A 166 -5.77 -19.75 36.15
CA GLY A 166 -6.52 -20.92 36.62
C GLY A 166 -8.00 -20.91 36.22
N SER A 167 -8.66 -19.75 36.26
CA SER A 167 -10.05 -19.61 35.81
C SER A 167 -10.17 -19.70 34.29
N ASP A 168 -9.27 -19.06 33.56
CA ASP A 168 -9.30 -19.03 32.09
C ASP A 168 -9.01 -20.42 31.50
N LEU A 169 -8.11 -21.20 32.10
CA LEU A 169 -7.85 -22.59 31.74
C LEU A 169 -9.05 -23.50 32.00
N ARG A 170 -9.80 -23.29 33.10
CA ARG A 170 -11.03 -24.05 33.39
C ARG A 170 -12.14 -23.79 32.37
N VAL A 171 -12.26 -22.55 31.93
CA VAL A 171 -13.20 -22.16 30.86
C VAL A 171 -12.69 -22.63 29.49
N GLY A 172 -11.38 -22.75 29.33
CA GLY A 172 -10.73 -23.16 28.08
C GLY A 172 -10.47 -22.00 27.10
N VAL A 173 -10.60 -20.76 27.57
CA VAL A 173 -10.61 -19.54 26.75
C VAL A 173 -9.59 -18.55 27.31
N LEU A 174 -8.56 -18.23 26.53
CA LEU A 174 -7.47 -17.36 26.96
C LEU A 174 -7.46 -16.04 26.16
N PRO A 175 -7.78 -14.91 26.80
CA PRO A 175 -7.63 -13.59 26.18
C PRO A 175 -6.14 -13.21 26.12
N MET A 176 -5.60 -13.14 24.91
CA MET A 176 -4.20 -12.84 24.64
C MET A 176 -4.05 -11.58 23.77
N SER A 177 -2.88 -10.96 23.82
CA SER A 177 -2.49 -9.94 22.86
C SER A 177 -1.14 -10.24 22.27
N SER A 178 -0.85 -9.65 21.11
CA SER A 178 0.42 -9.83 20.44
C SER A 178 0.92 -8.55 19.80
N TYR A 179 2.24 -8.45 19.70
CA TYR A 179 2.91 -7.42 18.95
C TYR A 179 3.86 -8.02 17.93
N THR A 180 3.67 -7.67 16.66
CA THR A 180 4.51 -8.13 15.56
C THR A 180 5.16 -6.95 14.86
N LYS A 181 6.46 -7.03 14.61
CA LYS A 181 7.18 -6.13 13.71
C LYS A 181 7.72 -6.93 12.53
N ILE A 182 7.27 -6.60 11.33
CA ILE A 182 7.62 -7.32 10.11
C ILE A 182 8.12 -6.38 9.02
N SER A 183 9.32 -6.65 8.53
CA SER A 183 9.94 -5.90 7.44
C SER A 183 9.73 -6.64 6.13
N GLY A 184 9.50 -5.89 5.05
CA GLY A 184 9.29 -6.52 3.75
C GLY A 184 9.19 -5.56 2.57
N LYS A 185 8.81 -6.12 1.43
CA LYS A 185 8.60 -5.45 0.16
C LYS A 185 7.17 -5.64 -0.28
N VAL A 186 6.45 -4.52 -0.44
CA VAL A 186 5.12 -4.50 -1.05
C VAL A 186 5.29 -4.34 -2.55
N LYS A 187 4.53 -5.13 -3.32
CA LYS A 187 4.44 -5.05 -4.77
C LYS A 187 3.01 -4.70 -5.18
N ILE A 188 2.81 -3.49 -5.68
CA ILE A 188 1.53 -2.93 -6.09
C ILE A 188 1.37 -3.10 -7.61
N LEU A 189 0.25 -3.69 -8.03
CA LEU A 189 -0.09 -3.93 -9.46
C LEU A 189 1.05 -4.57 -10.27
N ASN A 190 1.91 -5.35 -9.63
CA ASN A 190 3.12 -5.93 -10.22
C ASN A 190 4.18 -4.97 -10.78
N VAL A 191 3.99 -3.64 -10.72
CA VAL A 191 4.91 -2.65 -11.27
C VAL A 191 5.71 -1.98 -10.17
N ILE A 192 5.03 -1.43 -9.16
CA ILE A 192 5.67 -0.62 -8.11
C ILE A 192 6.14 -1.54 -6.98
N LYS A 193 7.41 -1.40 -6.58
CA LYS A 193 8.00 -2.11 -5.44
C LYS A 193 8.44 -1.08 -4.40
N LYS A 194 8.02 -1.27 -3.15
CA LYS A 194 8.39 -0.40 -2.03
C LYS A 194 8.79 -1.25 -0.82
N ASN A 195 9.88 -0.88 -0.15
CA ASN A 195 10.17 -1.43 1.17
C ASN A 195 9.18 -0.84 2.17
N VAL A 196 8.73 -1.65 3.11
CA VAL A 196 7.86 -1.21 4.19
C VAL A 196 8.20 -1.97 5.47
N VAL A 197 7.91 -1.35 6.60
CA VAL A 197 7.90 -1.98 7.91
C VAL A 197 6.48 -1.90 8.45
N VAL A 198 5.88 -3.05 8.72
CA VAL A 198 4.54 -3.15 9.30
C VAL A 198 4.68 -3.50 10.77
N ARG A 199 4.03 -2.72 11.63
CA ARG A 199 3.85 -3.02 13.05
C ARG A 199 2.39 -3.37 13.27
N MET A 200 2.12 -4.45 14.00
CA MET A 200 0.76 -4.91 14.29
C MET A 200 0.64 -5.16 15.78
N ASN A 201 -0.39 -4.57 16.40
CA ASN A 201 -0.83 -4.88 17.75
C ASN A 201 -2.18 -5.57 17.64
N CYS A 202 -2.29 -6.82 18.06
CA CYS A 202 -3.54 -7.56 17.99
C CYS A 202 -4.01 -7.97 19.39
N THR A 203 -5.32 -7.96 19.59
CA THR A 203 -6.01 -8.60 20.72
C THR A 203 -6.83 -9.75 20.18
N MET A 204 -6.80 -10.90 20.85
CA MET A 204 -7.50 -12.08 20.38
C MET A 204 -7.84 -13.01 21.55
N THR A 205 -8.78 -13.91 21.29
CA THR A 205 -9.18 -14.93 22.25
C THR A 205 -8.78 -16.29 21.69
N VAL A 206 -7.97 -17.04 22.44
CA VAL A 206 -7.57 -18.40 22.06
C VAL A 206 -8.48 -19.39 22.76
N ASP A 207 -9.25 -20.13 21.96
CA ASP A 207 -10.08 -21.24 22.42
C ASP A 207 -9.28 -22.53 22.31
N MET A 208 -8.90 -23.09 23.47
CA MET A 208 -8.07 -24.28 23.54
C MET A 208 -8.83 -25.55 23.14
N GLN A 209 -10.15 -25.61 23.38
CA GLN A 209 -10.95 -26.79 23.04
C GLN A 209 -11.12 -26.92 21.53
N ARG A 210 -11.35 -25.80 20.85
CA ARG A 210 -11.49 -25.74 19.39
C ARG A 210 -10.16 -25.54 18.65
N GLN A 211 -9.07 -25.32 19.38
CA GLN A 211 -7.75 -24.96 18.84
C GLN A 211 -7.84 -23.83 17.81
N SER A 212 -8.56 -22.77 18.18
CA SER A 212 -8.92 -21.70 17.26
C SER A 212 -8.71 -20.31 17.86
N ILE A 213 -8.51 -19.32 17.00
CA ILE A 213 -8.47 -17.91 17.37
C ILE A 213 -9.83 -17.29 17.08
N GLN A 214 -10.40 -16.62 18.08
CA GLN A 214 -11.68 -15.91 18.04
C GLN A 214 -11.46 -14.42 18.39
N ASP A 215 -12.43 -13.58 18.04
CA ASP A 215 -12.48 -12.15 18.39
C ASP A 215 -11.18 -11.37 18.14
N GLN A 216 -10.54 -11.68 17.01
CA GLN A 216 -9.29 -11.03 16.64
C GLN A 216 -9.54 -9.60 16.16
N ASP A 217 -8.94 -8.63 16.85
CA ASP A 217 -8.83 -7.24 16.42
C ASP A 217 -7.35 -6.86 16.30
N CYS A 218 -6.99 -6.16 15.24
CA CYS A 218 -5.61 -5.80 14.94
C CYS A 218 -5.49 -4.34 14.53
N LYS A 219 -4.60 -3.61 15.21
CA LYS A 219 -4.20 -2.25 14.85
C LYS A 219 -2.86 -2.30 14.15
N HIS A 220 -2.83 -1.84 12.91
CA HIS A 220 -1.63 -1.84 12.09
C HIS A 220 -1.07 -0.43 11.89
N HIS A 221 0.25 -0.33 11.77
CA HIS A 221 0.97 0.87 11.38
C HIS A 221 2.03 0.53 10.33
N VAL A 222 1.97 1.18 9.18
CA VAL A 222 2.89 0.95 8.05
C VAL A 222 3.86 2.12 7.92
N SER A 223 5.15 1.84 8.03
CA SER A 223 6.24 2.79 7.73
C SER A 223 6.85 2.44 6.37
N LEU A 224 7.18 3.46 5.57
CA LEU A 224 7.83 3.33 4.27
C LEU A 224 9.37 3.36 4.38
#